data_AF-A0A520GTH2-F1
#
_entry.id   AF-A0A520GTH2-F1
#
_cell.length_a   1.000
_cell.length_b   1.000
_cell.length_c   1.000
_cell.angle_alpha   90.00
_cell.angle_beta   90.00
_cell.angle_gamma   90.00
#
_symmetry.space_group_name_H-M   'P 1'
#
loop_
_entity.id
_entity.type
_entity.pdbx_description
1 polymer ?
#
loop_
_entity_poly.entity_id
_entity_poly.type
_entity_poly.pdbx_seq_one_letter_code
_entity_poly.pdbx_strand_id
1 'polypeptide(L)'
;MRMPVLAVLLSLNALPCAAAQAPRAADPAALEQAWRDCVREAYAHQPPAQGRAGSQRNALDECKEREDAVVAALMAARDVEAGRDARSLPARARAWAASVAAYVVDPVSSWIAMLRN
;
A
#
# COMPACT_ATOMS: atom_id res chain seq x y z
N MET A 1 46.33 -27.29 19.74
CA MET A 1 46.55 -27.27 18.27
C MET A 1 45.37 -27.98 17.64
N ARG A 2 44.36 -27.23 17.19
CA ARG A 2 44.02 -26.96 15.78
C ARG A 2 43.28 -28.13 15.11
N MET A 3 41.96 -27.98 15.07
CA MET A 3 40.99 -28.79 14.31
C MET A 3 41.31 -28.84 12.81
N PRO A 4 40.94 -29.94 12.14
CA PRO A 4 40.52 -29.87 10.75
C PRO A 4 39.10 -30.45 10.62
N VAL A 5 38.09 -29.75 11.13
CA VAL A 5 36.69 -29.94 10.70
C VAL A 5 36.35 -28.76 9.79
N LEU A 6 37.15 -28.60 8.74
CA LEU A 6 37.02 -27.55 7.73
C LEU A 6 36.94 -28.23 6.35
N ALA A 7 35.99 -29.15 6.21
CA ALA A 7 35.73 -29.84 4.94
C ALA A 7 34.23 -30.06 4.67
N VAL A 8 33.33 -29.40 5.40
CA VAL A 8 31.86 -29.56 5.23
C VAL A 8 31.14 -28.23 4.95
N LEU A 9 31.85 -27.10 4.82
CA LEU A 9 31.25 -25.78 4.58
C LEU A 9 31.29 -25.29 3.13
N LEU A 10 31.44 -26.19 2.15
CA LEU A 10 31.69 -25.81 0.75
C LEU A 10 30.61 -26.22 -0.26
N SER A 11 29.39 -26.54 0.19
CA SER A 11 28.36 -27.12 -0.72
C SER A 11 26.99 -26.45 -0.73
N LEU A 12 26.79 -25.32 -0.04
CA LEU A 12 25.53 -24.57 -0.16
C LEU A 12 25.86 -23.08 -0.23
N ASN A 13 25.87 -22.50 -1.43
CA ASN A 13 25.45 -21.12 -1.73
C ASN A 13 25.69 -20.79 -3.22
N ALA A 14 25.27 -21.69 -4.09
CA ALA A 14 25.05 -21.38 -5.50
C ALA A 14 23.54 -21.48 -5.78
N LEU A 15 22.74 -20.68 -5.05
CA LEU A 15 21.43 -20.31 -5.57
C LEU A 15 21.62 -19.08 -6.46
N PRO A 16 21.30 -19.14 -7.75
CA PRO A 16 21.18 -17.93 -8.54
C PRO A 16 20.12 -17.07 -7.86
N CYS A 17 20.56 -15.94 -7.33
CA CYS A 17 19.69 -14.85 -6.92
C CYS A 17 19.02 -14.35 -8.21
N ALA A 18 17.93 -15.01 -8.60
CA ALA A 18 17.03 -14.48 -9.60
C ALA A 18 16.63 -13.11 -9.05
N ALA A 19 17.10 -12.06 -9.73
CA ALA A 19 16.70 -10.70 -9.43
C ALA A 19 15.18 -10.68 -9.46
N ALA A 20 14.57 -10.71 -8.28
CA ALA A 20 13.16 -10.49 -8.13
C ALA A 20 12.94 -9.08 -8.66
N GLN A 21 12.49 -8.95 -9.91
CA GLN A 21 11.89 -7.72 -10.37
C GLN A 21 10.84 -7.40 -9.32
N ALA A 22 11.03 -6.28 -8.60
CA ALA A 22 10.02 -5.77 -7.71
C ALA A 22 8.71 -5.79 -8.50
N PRO A 23 7.66 -6.50 -8.01
CA PRO A 23 6.44 -6.66 -8.79
C PRO A 23 5.98 -5.26 -9.16
N ARG A 24 5.90 -5.00 -10.47
CA ARG A 24 5.33 -3.75 -11.00
C ARG A 24 4.01 -3.60 -10.28
N ALA A 25 3.83 -2.47 -9.57
CA ALA A 25 2.60 -2.21 -8.84
C ALA A 25 1.42 -2.48 -9.77
N ALA A 26 0.67 -3.53 -9.47
CA ALA A 26 -0.39 -4.00 -10.35
C ALA A 26 -1.43 -2.88 -10.43
N ASP A 27 -1.82 -2.51 -11.66
CA ASP A 27 -2.82 -1.48 -11.88
C ASP A 27 -4.16 -1.93 -11.26
N PRO A 28 -4.67 -1.22 -10.23
CA PRO A 28 -5.91 -1.61 -9.57
C PRO A 28 -7.09 -1.70 -10.55
N ALA A 29 -7.13 -0.86 -11.59
CA ALA A 29 -8.22 -0.89 -12.57
C ALA A 29 -8.20 -2.16 -13.42
N ALA A 30 -7.01 -2.61 -13.83
CA ALA A 30 -6.84 -3.85 -14.57
C ALA A 30 -7.19 -5.08 -13.73
N LEU A 31 -6.79 -5.08 -12.45
CA LEU A 31 -7.16 -6.14 -11.51
C LEU A 31 -8.67 -6.20 -11.28
N GLU A 32 -9.32 -5.04 -11.11
CA GLU A 32 -10.77 -4.98 -10.91
C GLU A 32 -11.52 -5.48 -12.15
N GLN A 33 -11.05 -5.15 -13.35
CA GLN A 33 -11.62 -5.68 -14.59
C GLN A 33 -11.51 -7.20 -14.65
N ALA A 34 -10.32 -7.76 -14.36
CA ALA A 34 -10.11 -9.20 -14.35
C ALA A 34 -10.98 -9.93 -13.31
N TRP A 35 -11.19 -9.32 -12.14
CA TRP A 35 -12.11 -9.84 -11.13
C TRP A 35 -13.57 -9.83 -11.62
N ARG A 36 -14.05 -8.74 -12.21
CA ARG A 36 -15.42 -8.66 -12.76
C ARG A 36 -15.65 -9.66 -13.89
N ASP A 37 -14.66 -9.85 -14.74
CA ASP A 37 -14.74 -10.82 -15.85
C ASP A 37 -14.81 -12.25 -15.30
N CYS A 38 -14.00 -12.58 -14.29
CA CYS A 38 -14.12 -13.84 -13.55
C CYS A 38 -15.53 -14.06 -13.01
N VAL A 39 -16.07 -13.10 -12.25
CA VAL A 39 -17.37 -13.25 -11.58
C VAL A 39 -18.48 -13.46 -12.62
N ARG A 40 -18.42 -12.72 -13.73
CA ARG A 40 -19.37 -12.86 -14.83
C ARG A 40 -19.30 -14.24 -15.46
N GLU A 41 -18.10 -14.72 -15.74
CA GLU A 41 -17.86 -16.03 -16.33
C GLU A 41 -18.27 -17.16 -15.36
N ALA A 42 -17.81 -17.13 -14.11
CA ALA A 42 -18.13 -18.12 -13.09
C ALA A 42 -19.64 -18.18 -12.81
N TYR A 43 -20.34 -17.04 -12.82
CA TYR A 43 -21.80 -17.00 -12.69
C TYR A 43 -22.52 -17.60 -13.90
N ALA A 44 -22.02 -17.37 -15.12
CA ALA A 44 -22.61 -17.90 -16.35
C ALA A 44 -22.53 -19.44 -16.43
N HIS A 45 -21.56 -20.05 -15.76
CA HIS A 45 -21.38 -21.50 -15.69
C HIS A 45 -22.13 -22.18 -14.53
N GLN A 46 -22.91 -21.43 -13.73
CA GLN A 46 -23.61 -22.00 -12.57
C GLN A 46 -24.74 -22.95 -13.01
N PRO A 47 -24.97 -24.06 -12.26
CA PRO A 47 -26.05 -24.99 -12.59
C PRO A 47 -27.43 -24.33 -12.54
N PRO A 48 -28.32 -24.59 -13.52
CA PRO A 48 -29.64 -23.95 -13.60
C PRO A 48 -30.59 -24.39 -12.47
N ALA A 49 -30.31 -25.55 -11.84
CA ALA A 49 -31.07 -26.05 -10.70
C ALA A 49 -30.73 -25.34 -9.37
N GLN A 50 -29.67 -24.51 -9.36
CA GLN A 50 -29.22 -23.83 -8.16
C GLN A 50 -29.95 -22.48 -8.01
N GLY A 51 -30.37 -22.16 -6.79
CA GLY A 51 -30.98 -20.87 -6.51
C GLY A 51 -29.98 -19.73 -6.71
N ARG A 52 -30.47 -18.56 -7.17
CA ARG A 52 -29.66 -17.36 -7.46
C ARG A 52 -28.65 -17.03 -6.36
N ALA A 53 -29.05 -17.09 -5.09
CA ALA A 53 -28.16 -16.76 -3.97
C ALA A 53 -26.98 -17.73 -3.83
N GLY A 54 -27.19 -19.02 -4.13
CA GLY A 54 -26.13 -20.03 -4.15
C GLY A 54 -25.18 -19.81 -5.32
N SER A 55 -25.74 -19.55 -6.51
CA SER A 55 -24.95 -19.26 -7.72
C SER A 55 -24.07 -18.02 -7.57
N GLN A 56 -24.55 -16.98 -6.88
CA GLN A 56 -23.77 -15.79 -6.57
C GLN A 56 -22.62 -16.10 -5.60
N ARG A 57 -22.88 -16.87 -4.55
CA ARG A 57 -21.84 -17.25 -3.57
C ARG A 57 -20.75 -18.08 -4.23
N ASN A 58 -21.12 -19.10 -5.00
CA ASN A 58 -20.15 -19.95 -5.70
C ASN A 58 -19.29 -19.15 -6.69
N ALA A 59 -19.89 -18.22 -7.45
CA ALA A 59 -19.12 -17.38 -8.37
C ALA A 59 -18.15 -16.44 -7.65
N LEU A 60 -18.52 -15.91 -6.48
CA LEU A 60 -17.61 -15.10 -5.67
C LEU A 60 -16.49 -15.93 -5.05
N ASP A 61 -16.81 -17.12 -4.52
CA ASP A 61 -15.84 -18.04 -3.92
C ASP A 61 -14.81 -18.52 -4.96
N GLU A 62 -15.24 -18.82 -6.18
CA GLU A 62 -14.34 -19.20 -7.28
C GLU A 62 -13.38 -18.06 -7.66
N CYS A 63 -13.82 -16.81 -7.56
CA CYS A 63 -13.06 -15.62 -7.94
C CYS A 63 -12.27 -14.98 -6.77
N LYS A 64 -12.14 -15.67 -5.63
CA LYS A 64 -11.57 -15.11 -4.40
C LYS A 64 -10.14 -14.61 -4.54
N GLU A 65 -9.28 -15.35 -5.24
CA GLU A 65 -7.87 -14.94 -5.43
C GLU A 65 -7.75 -13.61 -6.20
N ARG A 66 -8.64 -13.37 -7.17
CA ARG A 66 -8.68 -12.12 -7.95
C ARG A 66 -9.22 -10.97 -7.10
N GLU A 67 -10.20 -11.23 -6.24
CA GLU A 67 -10.67 -10.25 -5.25
C GLU A 67 -9.54 -9.86 -4.29
N ASP A 68 -8.82 -10.84 -3.74
CA ASP A 68 -7.71 -10.61 -2.81
C ASP A 68 -6.59 -9.78 -3.45
N ALA A 69 -6.30 -10.01 -4.73
CA ALA A 69 -5.34 -9.21 -5.48
C ALA A 69 -5.78 -7.73 -5.60
N VAL A 70 -7.07 -7.48 -5.89
CA VAL A 70 -7.62 -6.11 -5.92
C VAL A 70 -7.51 -5.45 -4.55
N VAL A 71 -7.92 -6.16 -3.49
CA VAL A 71 -7.87 -5.64 -2.11
C VAL A 71 -6.42 -5.34 -1.71
N ALA A 72 -5.49 -6.25 -1.99
CA ALA A 72 -4.07 -6.05 -1.70
C ALA A 72 -3.52 -4.81 -2.43
N ALA A 73 -3.87 -4.62 -3.71
CA ALA A 73 -3.44 -3.46 -4.48
C ALA A 73 -4.02 -2.14 -3.92
N LEU A 74 -5.29 -2.14 -3.51
CA LEU A 74 -5.93 -0.98 -2.90
C LEU A 74 -5.32 -0.63 -1.53
N MET A 75 -5.00 -1.64 -0.72
CA MET A 75 -4.35 -1.43 0.57
C MET A 75 -2.93 -0.90 0.39
N ALA A 76 -2.16 -1.46 -0.54
CA ALA A 76 -0.82 -0.96 -0.87
C ALA A 76 -0.86 0.50 -1.36
N ALA A 77 -1.85 0.88 -2.17
CA ALA A 77 -2.03 2.27 -2.61
C ALA A 77 -2.33 3.22 -1.44
N ARG A 78 -3.14 2.78 -0.46
CA ARG A 78 -3.42 3.56 0.76
C ARG A 78 -2.18 3.75 1.63
N ASP A 79 -1.37 2.72 1.79
CA ASP A 79 -0.14 2.81 2.60
C ASP A 79 0.87 3.78 1.98
N VAL A 80 0.98 3.80 0.65
CA VAL A 80 1.81 4.77 -0.08
C VAL A 80 1.32 6.20 0.14
N GLU A 81 0.01 6.43 0.08
CA GLU A 81 -0.57 7.76 0.31
C GLU A 81 -0.41 8.20 1.77
N ALA A 82 -0.69 7.32 2.73
CA ALA A 82 -0.49 7.59 4.15
C ALA A 82 0.99 7.92 4.46
N GLY A 83 1.93 7.19 3.84
CA GLY A 83 3.36 7.49 3.95
C GLY A 83 3.78 8.79 3.27
N ARG A 84 3.07 9.24 2.23
CA ARG A 84 3.27 10.56 1.60
C ARG A 84 2.74 11.68 2.50
N ASP A 85 1.54 11.51 3.04
CA ASP A 85 0.94 12.45 3.99
C ASP A 85 1.82 12.63 5.22
N ALA A 86 2.28 11.54 5.82
CA ALA A 86 3.17 11.56 6.98
C ALA A 86 4.47 12.35 6.71
N ARG A 87 5.03 12.24 5.49
CA ARG A 87 6.22 13.01 5.09
C ARG A 87 5.92 14.49 4.86
N SER A 88 4.70 14.85 4.47
CA SER A 88 4.29 16.24 4.24
C SER A 88 3.89 16.99 5.51
N LEU A 89 3.49 16.28 6.57
CA LEU A 89 3.07 16.88 7.85
C LEU A 89 4.11 17.83 8.48
N PRO A 90 5.41 17.50 8.58
CA PRO A 90 6.40 18.41 9.15
C PRO A 90 6.60 19.68 8.34
N ALA A 91 6.52 19.59 7.00
CA ALA A 91 6.62 20.74 6.12
C ALA A 91 5.40 21.66 6.30
N ARG A 92 4.21 21.07 6.40
CA ARG A 92 2.97 21.79 6.66
C ARG A 92 2.97 22.47 8.05
N ALA A 93 3.46 21.76 9.07
CA ALA A 93 3.60 22.31 10.42
C ALA A 93 4.56 23.50 10.46
N ARG A 94 5.70 23.42 9.75
CA ARG A 94 6.62 24.56 9.60
C ARG A 94 5.98 25.75 8.90
N ALA A 95 5.25 25.51 7.81
CA ALA A 95 4.56 26.57 7.08
C ALA A 95 3.53 27.29 7.95
N TRP A 96 2.75 26.53 8.73
CA TRP A 96 1.82 27.08 9.70
C TRP A 96 2.54 27.90 10.79
N ALA A 97 3.62 27.36 11.38
CA ALA A 97 4.38 28.07 12.40
C ALA A 97 4.97 29.39 11.86
N ALA A 98 5.48 29.39 10.64
CA ALA A 98 5.98 30.60 9.98
C ALA A 98 4.85 31.63 9.75
N SER A 99 3.66 31.19 9.36
CA SER A 99 2.51 32.10 9.21
C SER A 99 2.06 32.71 10.54
N VAL A 100 2.03 31.93 11.63
CA VAL A 100 1.69 32.43 12.96
C VAL A 100 2.73 33.43 13.44
N ALA A 101 4.01 33.14 13.23
CA ALA A 101 5.08 34.05 13.56
C ALA A 101 4.92 35.39 12.82
N ALA A 102 4.72 35.37 11.51
CA ALA A 102 4.65 36.57 10.69
C ALA A 102 3.38 37.40 10.90
N TYR A 103 2.21 36.76 11.06
CA TYR A 103 0.93 37.48 11.08
C TYR A 103 0.37 37.72 12.48
N VAL A 104 0.82 37.00 13.50
CA VAL A 104 0.30 37.13 14.87
C VAL A 104 1.38 37.58 15.83
N VAL A 105 2.50 36.85 15.88
CA VAL A 105 3.54 37.10 16.89
C VAL A 105 4.28 38.40 16.61
N ASP A 106 4.78 38.58 15.38
CA ASP A 106 5.62 39.72 15.02
C ASP A 106 4.89 41.07 15.18
N PRO A 107 3.62 41.22 14.73
CA PRO A 107 2.84 42.42 15.00
C PRO A 107 2.68 42.64 16.51
N VAL A 108 2.12 41.67 17.25
CA VAL A 108 1.84 41.84 18.69
C VAL A 108 3.10 42.21 19.48
N SER A 109 4.24 41.62 19.12
CA SER A 109 5.53 41.93 19.73
C SER A 109 5.94 43.39 19.49
N SER A 110 5.74 43.90 18.27
CA SER A 110 5.99 45.29 17.91
C SER A 110 5.12 46.27 18.70
N TRP A 111 3.83 45.98 18.86
CA TRP A 111 2.92 46.81 19.67
C TRP A 111 3.33 46.86 21.15
N ILE A 112 3.67 45.71 21.73
CA ILE A 112 4.12 45.65 23.14
C ILE A 112 5.44 46.41 23.34
N ALA A 113 6.36 46.31 22.39
CA ALA A 113 7.62 47.06 22.44
C ALA A 113 7.38 48.57 22.38
N MET A 114 6.46 49.02 21.53
CA MET A 114 6.07 50.43 21.44
C MET A 114 5.42 50.94 22.73
N LEU A 115 4.61 50.12 23.41
CA LEU A 115 3.94 50.49 24.68
C LEU A 115 4.88 50.54 25.89
N ARG A 116 6.07 49.92 25.80
CA ARG A 116 7.07 49.88 26.87
C ARG A 116 8.11 51.00 26.80
N ASN A 117 8.09 51.80 25.74
CA ASN A 117 9.03 52.88 25.48
C ASN A 117 8.34 54.24 25.57
#